data_AF-I2Q780-F1
#
_entry.id   AF-I2Q780-F1
#
_cell.length_a   1.000
_cell.length_b   1.000
_cell.length_c   1.000
_cell.angle_alpha   90.00
_cell.angle_beta   90.00
_cell.angle_gamma   90.00
#
_symmetry.space_group_name_H-M   'P 1'
#
loop_
_entity.id
_entity.type
_entity.pdbx_description
1 polymer ?
#
loop_
_entity_poly.entity_id
_entity_poly.type
_entity_poly.pdbx_seq_one_letter_code
_entity_poly.pdbx_strand_id
1 'polypeptide(L)'
;MSEGLQLDLKKPLDKMTAKELRELVLKQIPQITGASGLGKDELLVQIKEVLGIGGEEGVKATPYKTKILSMKGKMRDLRAKRAETAGEGERKTKEILRRKINKLKKRTRRLAKAS
;
A
#
# COMPACT_ATOMS: atom_id res chain seq x y z
N MET A 1 -3.61 32.30 -18.80
CA MET A 1 -4.98 31.96 -18.41
C MET A 1 -4.94 30.58 -17.78
N SER A 2 -4.86 30.56 -16.45
CA SER A 2 -4.83 29.35 -15.64
C SER A 2 -6.23 28.73 -15.64
N GLU A 3 -6.49 27.81 -16.57
CA GLU A 3 -7.64 26.90 -16.45
C GLU A 3 -7.30 25.84 -15.41
N GLY A 4 -7.26 26.26 -14.14
CA GLY A 4 -7.24 25.34 -13.03
C GLY A 4 -8.53 24.53 -13.10
N LEU A 5 -8.41 23.25 -13.44
CA LEU A 5 -9.48 22.28 -13.24
C LEU A 5 -9.92 22.40 -11.77
N GLN A 6 -11.03 23.08 -11.51
CA GLN A 6 -11.68 23.06 -10.21
C GLN A 6 -12.28 21.66 -10.04
N LEU A 7 -11.49 20.73 -9.51
CA LEU A 7 -12.05 19.51 -8.96
C LEU A 7 -12.67 19.87 -7.62
N ASP A 8 -13.98 19.67 -7.49
CA ASP A 8 -14.68 19.62 -6.20
C ASP A 8 -14.21 18.41 -5.40
N LEU A 9 -12.98 18.51 -4.88
CA LEU A 9 -12.32 17.50 -4.08
C LEU A 9 -12.90 17.54 -2.67
N LYS A 10 -13.90 16.69 -2.41
CA LYS A 10 -14.43 16.47 -1.04
C LYS A 10 -13.34 15.97 -0.06
N LYS A 11 -12.22 15.45 -0.57
CA LYS A 11 -11.05 14.98 0.20
C LYS A 11 -9.74 15.29 -0.55
N PRO A 12 -8.60 15.47 0.14
CA PRO A 12 -7.29 15.53 -0.49
C PRO A 12 -6.98 14.25 -1.27
N LEU A 13 -6.32 14.37 -2.43
CA LEU A 13 -5.98 13.25 -3.32
C LEU A 13 -5.27 12.11 -2.56
N ASP A 14 -4.29 12.41 -1.71
CA ASP A 14 -3.50 11.39 -0.99
C ASP A 14 -4.34 10.55 -0.01
N LYS A 15 -5.50 11.06 0.45
CA LYS A 15 -6.42 10.35 1.34
C LYS A 15 -7.45 9.50 0.59
N MET A 16 -7.58 9.68 -0.72
CA MET A 16 -8.52 8.88 -1.52
C MET A 16 -8.05 7.43 -1.67
N THR A 17 -8.99 6.51 -1.77
CA THR A 17 -8.75 5.10 -2.09
C THR A 17 -8.55 4.91 -3.59
N ALA A 18 -7.95 3.80 -4.01
CA ALA A 18 -7.75 3.51 -5.45
C ALA A 18 -9.07 3.55 -6.25
N LYS A 19 -10.20 3.18 -5.62
CA LYS A 19 -11.53 3.24 -6.25
C LYS A 19 -12.00 4.68 -6.44
N GLU A 20 -11.90 5.51 -5.40
CA GLU A 20 -12.26 6.94 -5.48
C GLU A 20 -11.39 7.67 -6.52
N LEU A 21 -10.09 7.35 -6.61
CA LEU A 21 -9.20 7.91 -7.64
C LEU A 21 -9.57 7.46 -9.05
N ARG A 22 -9.96 6.20 -9.25
CA ARG A 22 -10.43 5.71 -10.56
C ARG A 22 -11.72 6.40 -11.00
N GLU A 23 -12.67 6.57 -10.09
CA GLU A 23 -13.91 7.28 -10.38
C GLU A 23 -13.65 8.74 -10.75
N LEU A 24 -12.70 9.38 -10.06
CA LEU A 24 -12.29 10.76 -10.34
C LEU A 24 -11.63 10.87 -11.72
N VAL A 25 -10.72 9.94 -12.07
CA VAL A 25 -10.13 9.86 -13.41
C VAL A 25 -11.19 9.70 -14.48
N LEU A 26 -12.11 8.73 -14.32
CA LEU A 26 -13.17 8.48 -15.29
C LEU A 26 -14.12 9.66 -15.48
N LYS A 27 -14.41 10.42 -14.41
CA LYS A 27 -15.35 11.55 -14.45
C LYS A 27 -14.73 12.86 -14.90
N GLN A 28 -13.47 13.12 -14.54
CA GLN A 28 -12.90 14.46 -14.63
C GLN A 28 -11.58 14.50 -15.43
N ILE A 29 -10.92 13.36 -15.65
CA ILE A 29 -9.61 13.31 -16.31
C ILE A 29 -9.57 12.16 -17.34
N PRO A 30 -10.30 12.27 -18.48
CA PRO A 30 -10.29 11.25 -19.53
C PRO A 30 -8.94 11.09 -20.23
N GLN A 31 -7.99 11.99 -19.97
CA GLN A 31 -6.61 11.93 -20.47
C GLN A 31 -5.82 10.74 -19.89
N ILE A 32 -6.21 10.24 -18.71
CA ILE A 32 -5.58 9.06 -18.09
C ILE A 32 -6.28 7.79 -18.59
N THR A 33 -5.77 7.22 -19.67
CA THR A 33 -6.24 5.95 -20.22
C THR A 33 -5.69 4.77 -19.41
N GLY A 34 -6.54 3.80 -19.04
CA GLY A 34 -6.10 2.59 -18.34
C GLY A 34 -6.14 2.63 -16.81
N ALA A 35 -6.85 3.62 -16.21
CA ALA A 35 -6.97 3.79 -14.77
C ALA A 35 -7.42 2.54 -13.98
N SER A 36 -8.18 1.63 -14.63
CA SER A 36 -8.64 0.37 -14.03
C SER A 36 -7.51 -0.56 -13.61
N GLY A 37 -6.38 -0.55 -14.33
CA GLY A 37 -5.21 -1.41 -14.05
C GLY A 37 -4.23 -0.82 -13.04
N LEU A 38 -4.28 0.48 -12.79
CA LEU A 38 -3.29 1.19 -12.00
C LEU A 38 -3.55 1.09 -10.49
N GLY A 39 -2.46 1.03 -9.73
CA GLY A 39 -2.47 1.09 -8.27
C GLY A 39 -2.78 2.49 -7.75
N LYS A 40 -3.07 2.61 -6.44
CA LYS A 40 -3.32 3.92 -5.80
C LYS A 40 -2.16 4.90 -6.02
N ASP A 41 -0.93 4.43 -5.86
CA ASP A 41 0.26 5.29 -5.94
C ASP A 41 0.48 5.80 -7.38
N GLU A 42 0.30 4.94 -8.38
CA GLU A 42 0.44 5.28 -9.81
C GLU A 42 -0.66 6.25 -10.27
N LEU A 43 -1.90 6.02 -9.83
CA LEU A 43 -3.02 6.94 -10.11
C LEU A 43 -2.75 8.33 -9.53
N LEU A 44 -2.17 8.43 -8.33
CA LEU A 44 -1.84 9.73 -7.73
C LEU A 44 -0.79 10.48 -8.54
N VAL A 45 0.22 9.78 -9.07
CA VAL A 45 1.27 10.39 -9.89
C VAL A 45 0.65 10.96 -11.17
N GLN A 46 -0.10 10.16 -11.92
CA GLN A 46 -0.70 10.60 -13.18
C GLN A 46 -1.72 11.71 -12.99
N ILE A 47 -2.53 11.66 -11.93
CA ILE A 47 -3.49 12.74 -11.62
C ILE A 47 -2.73 14.04 -11.28
N LYS A 48 -1.66 13.98 -10.49
CA LYS A 48 -0.86 15.18 -10.15
C LYS A 48 -0.13 15.75 -11.36
N GLU A 49 0.35 14.90 -12.27
CA GLU A 49 0.96 15.29 -13.54
C GLU A 49 -0.03 16.01 -14.46
N VAL A 50 -1.22 15.45 -14.67
CA VAL A 50 -2.26 16.07 -15.53
C VAL A 50 -2.78 17.37 -14.93
N LEU A 51 -2.86 17.48 -13.59
CA LEU A 51 -3.29 18.70 -12.92
C LEU A 51 -2.21 19.80 -12.89
N GLY A 52 -1.02 19.55 -13.44
CA GLY A 52 0.07 20.53 -13.47
C GLY A 52 0.61 20.87 -12.08
N ILE A 53 0.26 20.09 -11.05
CA ILE A 53 0.82 20.18 -9.70
C ILE A 53 2.11 19.35 -9.70
N GLY A 54 3.03 19.75 -10.57
CA GLY A 54 4.36 19.16 -10.69
C GLY A 54 5.28 19.70 -9.60
N GLY A 55 5.66 18.84 -8.66
CA GLY A 55 6.55 19.13 -7.52
C GLY A 55 5.75 19.72 -6.36
N GLU A 56 5.58 19.09 -5.20
CA GLU A 56 6.66 18.87 -4.23
C GLU A 56 6.31 17.79 -3.19
N GLU A 57 5.26 17.00 -3.40
CA GLU A 57 4.96 15.88 -2.50
C GLU A 57 4.59 14.64 -3.32
N GLY A 58 5.58 14.13 -4.06
CA GLY A 58 5.56 12.74 -4.48
C GLY A 58 5.25 11.90 -3.25
N VAL A 59 4.17 11.12 -3.33
CA VAL A 59 3.58 10.31 -2.24
C VAL A 59 4.71 9.92 -1.30
N LYS A 60 4.80 10.56 -0.12
CA LYS A 60 5.90 10.36 0.84
C LYS A 60 6.00 8.86 1.08
N ALA A 61 6.87 8.21 0.31
CA ALA A 61 6.96 6.77 0.28
C ALA A 61 7.57 6.48 1.64
N THR A 62 6.73 5.99 2.54
CA THR A 62 7.16 5.84 3.92
C THR A 62 8.46 5.03 3.89
N PRO A 63 9.55 5.49 4.54
CA PRO A 63 10.89 4.90 4.35
C PRO A 63 10.91 3.38 4.59
N TYR A 64 9.92 2.90 5.32
CA TYR A 64 9.77 1.51 5.71
C TYR A 64 8.74 0.71 4.89
N LYS A 65 8.08 1.28 3.86
CA LYS A 65 7.03 0.59 3.07
C LYS A 65 7.54 -0.71 2.46
N THR A 66 8.66 -0.67 1.76
CA THR A 66 9.31 -1.84 1.14
C THR A 66 9.72 -2.87 2.19
N LYS A 67 10.26 -2.41 3.32
CA LYS A 67 10.66 -3.26 4.45
C LYS A 67 9.46 -3.93 5.12
N ILE A 68 8.33 -3.24 5.24
CA ILE A 68 7.07 -3.80 5.77
C ILE A 68 6.52 -4.87 4.82
N LEU A 69 6.58 -4.64 3.51
CA LEU A 69 6.13 -5.61 2.49
C LEU A 69 6.96 -6.89 2.52
N SER A 70 8.30 -6.79 2.55
CA SER A 70 9.18 -7.97 2.63
C SER A 70 8.96 -8.76 3.93
N MET A 71 8.73 -8.08 5.05
CA MET A 71 8.39 -8.72 6.32
C MET A 71 7.03 -9.43 6.30
N LYS A 72 6.04 -8.89 5.58
CA LYS A 72 4.75 -9.56 5.36
C LYS A 72 4.91 -10.80 4.48
N GLY A 73 5.77 -10.76 3.46
CA GLY A 73 6.16 -11.94 2.67
C GLY A 73 6.69 -13.07 3.57
N LYS A 74 7.73 -12.78 4.35
CA LYS A 74 8.31 -13.74 5.32
C LYS A 74 7.27 -14.29 6.31
N MET A 75 6.26 -13.49 6.67
CA MET A 75 5.18 -13.94 7.55
C MET A 75 4.24 -14.95 6.87
N ARG A 76 4.00 -14.83 5.56
CA ARG A 76 3.22 -15.81 4.79
C ARG A 76 3.96 -17.14 4.72
N ASP A 77 5.25 -17.11 4.40
CA ASP A 77 6.09 -18.31 4.33
C ASP A 77 6.13 -19.07 5.66
N LEU A 78 6.28 -18.34 6.78
CA LEU A 78 6.26 -18.95 8.11
C LEU A 78 4.89 -19.51 8.51
N ARG A 79 3.79 -18.98 7.96
CA ARG A 79 2.45 -19.55 8.18
C ARG A 79 2.26 -20.83 7.40
N ALA A 80 2.74 -20.89 6.16
CA ALA A 80 2.73 -22.10 5.34
C ALA A 80 3.52 -23.21 6.04
N LYS A 81 4.77 -22.93 6.44
CA LYS A 81 5.60 -23.87 7.20
C LYS A 81 4.96 -24.35 8.50
N ARG A 82 4.21 -23.50 9.20
CA ARG A 82 3.48 -23.90 10.41
C ARG A 82 2.28 -24.81 10.11
N ALA A 83 1.62 -24.62 8.97
CA ALA A 83 0.51 -25.46 8.54
C ALA A 83 1.01 -26.85 8.10
N GLU A 84 2.17 -26.90 7.44
CA GLU A 84 2.84 -28.13 7.00
C GLU A 84 3.37 -28.98 8.17
N THR A 85 3.84 -28.34 9.24
CA THR A 85 4.20 -29.07 10.47
C THR A 85 2.94 -29.72 11.06
N ALA A 86 2.80 -31.04 10.96
CA ALA A 86 1.68 -31.81 11.49
C ALA A 86 2.16 -33.20 11.92
N GLY A 87 2.69 -33.30 13.13
CA GLY A 87 3.06 -34.59 13.75
C GLY A 87 3.21 -34.50 15.27
N GLU A 88 3.09 -35.65 15.94
CA GLU A 88 3.46 -35.79 17.35
C GLU A 88 4.98 -35.61 17.50
N GLY A 89 5.41 -34.65 18.33
CA GLY A 89 6.81 -34.23 18.47
C GLY A 89 7.10 -32.81 17.95
N GLU A 90 6.28 -32.29 17.04
CA GLU A 90 6.49 -30.97 16.43
C GLU A 90 5.84 -29.80 17.21
N ARG A 91 5.37 -30.04 18.43
CA ARG A 91 4.79 -28.98 19.27
C ARG A 91 5.77 -27.82 19.50
N LYS A 92 7.05 -28.15 19.75
CA LYS A 92 8.12 -27.16 19.94
C LYS A 92 8.38 -26.34 18.67
N THR A 93 8.41 -26.98 17.50
CA THR A 93 8.65 -26.29 16.23
C THR A 93 7.48 -25.37 15.87
N LYS A 94 6.23 -25.81 16.06
CA LYS A 94 5.03 -24.97 15.94
C LYS A 94 5.07 -23.75 16.86
N GLU A 95 5.52 -23.94 18.09
CA GLU A 95 5.62 -22.84 19.06
C GLU A 95 6.68 -21.81 18.63
N ILE A 96 7.86 -22.26 18.19
CA ILE A 96 8.92 -21.40 17.65
C ILE A 96 8.40 -20.61 16.44
N LEU A 97 7.71 -21.26 15.50
CA LEU A 97 7.12 -20.60 14.32
C LEU A 97 6.07 -19.55 14.72
N ARG A 98 5.18 -19.86 15.68
CA ARG A 98 4.21 -18.90 16.24
C ARG A 98 4.93 -17.68 16.84
N ARG A 99 5.98 -17.89 17.64
CA ARG A 99 6.76 -16.80 18.27
C ARG A 99 7.42 -15.91 17.20
N LYS A 100 8.02 -16.52 16.16
CA LYS A 100 8.62 -15.80 15.02
C LYS A 100 7.58 -14.94 14.27
N ILE A 101 6.41 -15.50 13.95
CA ILE A 101 5.29 -14.77 13.32
C ILE A 101 4.86 -13.58 14.18
N ASN A 102 4.70 -13.78 15.50
CA ASN A 102 4.31 -12.72 16.42
C ASN A 102 5.35 -11.59 16.50
N LYS A 103 6.65 -11.93 16.51
CA LYS A 103 7.74 -10.95 16.49
C LYS A 103 7.70 -10.12 15.21
N LEU A 104 7.49 -10.76 14.05
CA LEU A 104 7.34 -10.07 12.76
C LEU A 104 6.10 -9.16 12.76
N LYS A 105 4.94 -9.62 13.23
CA LYS A 105 3.71 -8.81 13.35
C LYS A 105 3.92 -7.56 14.20
N LYS A 106 4.57 -7.70 15.36
CA LYS A 106 4.88 -6.57 16.25
C LYS A 106 5.84 -5.59 15.57
N ARG A 107 6.88 -6.08 14.91
CA ARG A 107 7.87 -5.24 14.22
C ARG A 107 7.27 -4.52 13.01
N THR A 108 6.42 -5.15 12.20
CA THR A 108 5.71 -4.46 11.10
C THR A 108 4.76 -3.39 11.64
N ARG A 109 4.06 -3.63 12.75
CA ARG A 109 3.16 -2.64 13.36
C ARG A 109 3.94 -1.45 13.93
N ARG A 110 5.12 -1.67 14.52
CA ARG A 110 6.00 -0.59 14.98
C ARG A 110 6.53 0.25 13.82
N LEU A 111 7.05 -0.40 12.77
CA LEU A 111 7.55 0.31 11.58
C LEU A 111 6.45 1.12 10.89
N ALA A 112 5.22 0.59 10.81
CA ALA A 112 4.09 1.31 10.23
C ALA A 112 3.60 2.50 11.09
N LYS A 113 3.85 2.50 12.40
CA LYS A 113 3.56 3.63 13.30
C LYS A 113 4.66 4.69 13.30
N ALA A 114 5.89 4.29 13.00
CA ALA A 114 7.05 5.18 12.90
C ALA A 114 7.24 5.75 11.47
N SER A 115 6.34 5.37 10.57
CA SER A 115 6.20 5.85 9.21
C SER A 115 5.15 6.95 9.18
#